data_AF-A0A1W1VHS5-F1
#
_entry.id   AF-A0A1W1VHS5-F1
#
_cell.length_a   1.000
_cell.length_b   1.000
_cell.length_c   1.000
_cell.angle_alpha   90.00
_cell.angle_beta   90.00
_cell.angle_gamma   90.00
#
_symmetry.space_group_name_H-M   'P 1'
#
loop_
_entity.id
_entity.type
_entity.pdbx_description
1 polymer ?
#
loop_
_entity_poly.entity_id
_entity_poly.type
_entity_poly.pdbx_seq_one_letter_code
_entity_poly.pdbx_strand_id
1 'polypeptide(L)'
;MTAPLAAILGAVAGEPRTPTELARALGSSEAALTGMLRTLQAGGYVQAALPQQGGCACGPCSLKSMCRNAGSGAAPLHLLRLTPRGEAYLKRMG
;
A
#
# COMPACT_ATOMS: atom_id res chain seq x y z
N MET A 1 -20.72 2.81 -10.22
CA MET A 1 -19.43 2.72 -10.92
C MET A 1 -18.34 3.12 -9.94
N THR A 2 -17.50 2.19 -9.48
CA THR A 2 -16.39 2.51 -8.59
C THR A 2 -15.37 3.34 -9.36
N ALA A 3 -15.05 4.54 -8.88
CA ALA A 3 -14.01 5.35 -9.51
C ALA A 3 -12.69 4.55 -9.53
N PRO A 4 -11.87 4.63 -10.60
CA PRO A 4 -10.60 3.90 -10.71
C PRO A 4 -9.69 4.08 -9.47
N LEU A 5 -9.79 5.25 -8.85
CA LEU A 5 -9.11 5.57 -7.61
C LEU A 5 -9.59 4.76 -6.39
N ALA A 6 -10.91 4.58 -6.20
CA ALA A 6 -11.44 3.73 -5.12
C ALA A 6 -10.97 2.29 -5.26
N ALA A 7 -10.90 1.77 -6.49
CA ALA A 7 -10.46 0.40 -6.73
C ALA A 7 -8.98 0.22 -6.32
N ILE A 8 -8.11 1.15 -6.68
CA ILE A 8 -6.69 1.11 -6.30
C ILE A 8 -6.54 1.21 -4.78
N LEU A 9 -7.21 2.19 -4.15
CA LEU A 9 -7.12 2.38 -2.70
C LEU A 9 -7.71 1.21 -1.92
N GLY A 10 -8.82 0.65 -2.38
CA GLY A 10 -9.42 -0.55 -1.79
C GLY A 10 -8.50 -1.77 -1.87
N ALA A 11 -7.82 -1.97 -3.01
CA ALA A 11 -6.86 -3.05 -3.17
C ALA A 11 -5.63 -2.91 -2.26
N VAL A 12 -5.23 -1.69 -1.92
CA VAL A 12 -4.13 -1.39 -0.97
C VAL A 12 -4.60 -1.47 0.49
N ALA A 13 -5.87 -1.18 0.79
CA ALA A 13 -6.41 -1.18 2.15
C ALA A 13 -6.45 -2.57 2.79
N GLY A 14 -6.73 -3.62 1.99
CA GLY A 14 -6.93 -4.96 2.51
C GLY A 14 -5.65 -5.66 2.99
N GLU A 15 -4.52 -5.41 2.32
CA GLU A 15 -3.24 -6.02 2.67
C GLU A 15 -2.07 -5.19 2.09
N PRO A 16 -0.93 -5.07 2.79
CA PRO A 16 0.27 -4.48 2.20
C PRO A 16 0.74 -5.27 0.97
N ARG A 17 0.76 -4.63 -0.20
CA ARG A 17 1.12 -5.24 -1.49
C ARG A 17 2.29 -4.54 -2.14
N THR A 18 3.10 -5.27 -2.89
CA THR A 18 4.07 -4.68 -3.83
C THR A 18 3.35 -4.09 -5.05
N PRO A 19 3.95 -3.17 -5.82
CA PRO A 19 3.38 -2.68 -7.08
C PRO A 19 3.01 -3.81 -8.05
N THR A 20 3.85 -4.85 -8.14
CA THR A 20 3.61 -6.02 -8.99
C THR A 20 2.39 -6.83 -8.53
N GLU A 21 2.21 -7.01 -7.22
CA GLU A 21 1.06 -7.72 -6.64
C GLU A 21 -0.24 -6.92 -6.80
N LEU A 22 -0.15 -5.60 -6.62
CA LEU A 22 -1.27 -4.69 -6.84
C LEU A 22 -1.70 -4.71 -8.32
N ALA A 23 -0.74 -4.70 -9.24
CA ALA A 23 -1.01 -4.80 -10.67
C ALA A 23 -1.75 -6.09 -11.04
N ARG A 24 -1.28 -7.23 -10.53
CA ARG A 24 -1.96 -8.51 -10.72
C ARG A 24 -3.39 -8.50 -10.17
N ALA A 25 -3.59 -7.93 -8.99
CA ALA A 25 -4.91 -7.86 -8.36
C ALA A 25 -5.91 -6.99 -9.14
N LEU A 26 -5.42 -5.96 -9.81
CA LEU A 26 -6.22 -5.03 -10.61
C LEU A 26 -6.32 -5.45 -12.09
N GLY A 27 -5.76 -6.60 -12.48
CA GLY A 27 -5.72 -7.04 -13.88
C GLY A 27 -4.96 -6.06 -14.78
N SER A 28 -3.96 -5.36 -14.24
CA SER A 28 -3.20 -4.32 -14.93
C SER A 28 -1.71 -4.66 -14.98
N SER A 29 -0.94 -3.85 -15.72
CA SER A 29 0.52 -3.96 -15.73
C SER A 29 1.13 -3.03 -14.69
N GLU A 30 2.30 -3.41 -14.16
CA GLU A 30 3.03 -2.57 -13.21
C GLU A 30 3.44 -1.22 -13.82
N ALA A 31 3.81 -1.21 -15.11
CA ALA A 31 4.13 0.00 -15.84
C ALA A 31 2.92 0.96 -15.92
N ALA A 32 1.72 0.44 -16.19
CA ALA A 32 0.50 1.25 -16.22
C ALA A 32 0.15 1.83 -14.84
N LEU A 33 0.43 1.08 -13.76
CA LEU A 33 0.20 1.53 -12.40
C LEU A 33 1.25 2.49 -11.85
N THR A 34 2.49 2.44 -12.36
CA THR A 34 3.60 3.25 -11.85
C THR A 34 3.29 4.74 -11.88
N GLY A 35 2.72 5.24 -12.98
CA GLY A 35 2.34 6.65 -13.10
C GLY A 35 1.27 7.04 -12.07
N MET A 36 0.22 6.24 -11.96
CA MET A 36 -0.86 6.48 -11.00
C MET A 36 -0.36 6.43 -9.55
N LEU A 37 0.45 5.44 -9.20
CA LEU A 37 1.00 5.29 -7.85
C LEU A 37 1.85 6.49 -7.44
N ARG A 38 2.65 7.05 -8.35
CA ARG A 38 3.40 8.29 -8.10
C ARG A 38 2.47 9.45 -7.79
N THR A 39 1.39 9.62 -8.56
CA THR A 39 0.39 10.66 -8.31
C THR A 39 -0.30 10.47 -6.96
N LEU A 40 -0.62 9.24 -6.57
CA LEU A 40 -1.25 8.93 -5.28
C LEU A 40 -0.31 9.16 -4.10
N GLN A 41 0.96 8.85 -4.28
CA GLN A 41 1.98 9.07 -3.27
C GLN A 41 2.26 10.58 -3.10
N ALA A 42 2.36 11.33 -4.20
CA ALA A 42 2.48 12.78 -4.18
C ALA A 42 1.23 13.45 -3.57
N GLY A 43 0.04 12.92 -3.85
CA GLY A 43 -1.22 13.36 -3.26
C GLY A 43 -1.39 12.94 -1.78
N GLY A 44 -0.47 12.16 -1.24
CA GLY A 44 -0.48 11.70 0.14
C GLY A 44 -1.57 10.69 0.47
N TYR A 45 -2.10 9.95 -0.52
CA TYR A 45 -3.11 8.90 -0.30
C TYR A 45 -2.47 7.54 0.05
N VAL A 46 -1.29 7.26 -0.51
CA VAL A 46 -0.53 6.02 -0.27
C VAL A 46 0.91 6.35 0.12
N GLN A 47 1.56 5.40 0.79
CA GLN A 47 2.98 5.50 1.11
C GLN A 47 3.63 4.12 1.17
N ALA A 48 4.97 4.08 1.18
CA ALA A 48 5.71 2.86 1.46
C ALA A 48 5.44 2.39 2.90
N ALA A 49 5.27 1.08 3.08
CA ALA A 49 5.18 0.43 4.38
C ALA A 49 6.58 0.03 4.87
N LEU A 50 7.32 1.02 5.35
CA LEU A 50 8.66 0.83 5.91
C LEU A 50 8.59 0.39 7.39
N PRO A 51 9.49 -0.50 7.86
CA PRO A 51 9.45 -1.08 9.21
C PRO A 51 9.54 -0.07 10.37
N GLN A 52 10.03 1.14 10.08
CA GLN A 52 10.28 2.21 11.05
C GLN A 52 9.39 3.45 10.82
N GLN A 53 8.46 3.41 9.87
CA GLN A 53 7.50 4.49 9.66
C GLN A 53 6.24 4.29 10.50
N GLY A 54 5.78 5.37 11.13
CA GLY A 54 4.58 5.38 11.99
C GLY A 54 3.36 4.79 11.26
N GLY A 55 2.69 3.82 11.89
CA GLY A 55 1.55 3.09 11.32
C GLY A 55 1.90 1.73 10.69
N CYS A 56 3.17 1.39 10.52
CA CYS A 56 3.63 0.01 10.33
C CYS A 56 4.73 -0.27 11.36
N ALA A 57 4.34 -0.34 12.62
CA ALA A 57 5.26 -0.55 13.73
C ALA A 57 5.64 -2.04 13.84
N CYS A 58 6.29 -2.60 12.81
CA CYS A 58 6.81 -3.97 12.90
C CYS A 58 7.92 -4.10 13.97
N GLY A 59 8.31 -3.00 14.66
CA GLY A 59 9.16 -3.02 15.86
C GLY A 59 8.45 -3.60 17.10
N PRO A 60 7.49 -2.89 17.71
CA PRO A 60 6.74 -3.36 18.89
C PRO A 60 5.51 -4.23 18.55
N CYS A 61 5.18 -4.46 17.27
CA CYS A 61 4.07 -5.33 16.90
C CYS A 61 4.31 -6.75 17.44
N SER A 62 3.41 -7.24 18.31
CA SER A 62 3.46 -8.61 18.86
C SER A 62 3.44 -9.70 17.79
N LEU A 63 3.06 -9.35 16.55
CA LEU A 63 3.05 -10.22 15.38
C LEU A 63 4.18 -9.87 14.39
N LYS A 64 5.31 -9.32 14.87
CA LYS A 64 6.47 -8.95 14.04
C LYS A 64 6.91 -10.07 13.11
N SER A 65 6.93 -11.33 13.55
CA SER A 65 7.28 -12.49 12.73
C SER A 65 6.37 -12.72 11.52
N MET A 66 5.17 -12.13 11.52
CA MET A 66 4.21 -12.20 10.41
C MET A 66 4.27 -10.97 9.50
N CYS A 67 5.03 -9.93 9.86
CA CYS A 67 5.17 -8.75 9.02
C CYS A 67 6.11 -9.04 7.85
N ARG A 68 5.62 -8.88 6.62
CA ARG A 68 6.35 -9.17 5.37
C ARG A 68 7.65 -8.38 5.22
N ASN A 69 7.77 -7.23 5.90
CA ASN A 69 8.97 -6.39 5.93
C ASN A 69 9.74 -6.47 7.27
N ALA A 70 9.42 -7.42 8.15
CA ALA A 70 10.10 -7.55 9.43
C ALA A 70 11.49 -8.15 9.30
N GLY A 71 12.50 -7.30 9.08
CA GLY A 71 13.88 -7.54 9.51
C GLY A 71 14.56 -8.83 9.04
N SER A 72 14.09 -9.49 7.97
CA SER A 72 14.87 -10.53 7.32
C SER A 72 16.00 -9.87 6.56
N GLY A 73 17.24 -10.37 6.61
CA GLY A 73 18.38 -9.90 5.82
C GLY A 73 18.24 -9.99 4.29
N ALA A 74 17.01 -10.09 3.78
CA ALA A 74 16.62 -9.95 2.39
C ALA A 74 16.35 -8.47 2.04
N ALA A 75 16.35 -8.15 0.74
CA ALA A 75 16.01 -6.81 0.28
C ALA A 75 14.60 -6.39 0.75
N PRO A 76 14.40 -5.16 1.25
CA PRO A 76 13.09 -4.69 1.69
C PRO A 76 12.06 -4.78 0.56
N LEU A 77 10.87 -5.34 0.83
CA LEU A 77 9.79 -5.31 -0.15
C LEU A 77 9.25 -3.88 -0.23
N HIS A 78 9.02 -3.38 -1.45
CA HIS A 78 8.39 -2.09 -1.72
C HIS A 78 6.87 -2.15 -1.47
N LEU A 79 6.46 -2.55 -0.27
CA LEU A 79 5.06 -2.67 0.11
C LEU A 79 4.41 -1.29 0.17
N LEU A 80 3.18 -1.20 -0.33
CA LEU A 80 2.33 -0.01 -0.28
C LEU A 80 1.31 -0.15 0.85
N ARG A 81 0.99 0.97 1.49
CA ARG A 81 -0.12 1.08 2.44
C ARG A 81 -0.87 2.39 2.25
N LEU A 82 -2.09 2.46 2.78
CA LEU A 82 -2.81 3.73 2.86
C LEU A 82 -2.23 4.64 3.94
N THR A 83 -2.31 5.94 3.69
CA THR A 83 -2.15 6.97 4.73
C THR A 83 -3.50 7.21 5.41
N PRO A 84 -3.56 7.96 6.54
CA PRO A 84 -4.84 8.39 7.12
C PRO A 84 -5.73 9.14 6.12
N ARG A 85 -5.12 9.91 5.20
CA ARG A 85 -5.84 10.60 4.12
C ARG A 85 -6.41 9.60 3.10
N GLY A 86 -5.63 8.60 2.71
CA GLY A 86 -6.08 7.50 1.84
C GLY A 86 -7.27 6.76 2.40
N GLU A 87 -7.19 6.38 3.68
CA GLU A 87 -8.27 5.71 4.40
C GLU A 87 -9.53 6.59 4.49
N ALA A 88 -9.37 7.86 4.86
CA ALA A 88 -10.49 8.79 4.94
C ALA A 88 -11.17 9.01 3.59
N TYR A 89 -10.40 9.05 2.49
CA TYR A 89 -10.96 9.16 1.15
C TYR A 89 -11.73 7.90 0.76
N LEU A 90 -11.13 6.71 0.98
CA LEU A 90 -11.78 5.44 0.67
C LEU A 90 -13.12 5.29 1.42
N LYS A 91 -13.17 5.67 2.71
CA LYS A 91 -14.39 5.66 3.54
C LYS A 91 -15.51 6.59 3.04
N ARG A 92 -15.18 7.63 2.25
CA ARG A 92 -16.20 8.52 1.66
C ARG A 92 -16.76 7.99 0.35
N MET A 93 -16.09 7.01 -0.27
CA MET A 93 -16.44 6.47 -1.58
C MET A 93 -17.12 5.10 -1.54
N GLY A 94 -17.05 4.41 -0.40
CA GLY A 94 -17.82 3.20 -0.10
C GLY A 94 -19.03 3.53 0.76
#